data_AF-W6JK36-F1
#
_entry.id   AF-W6JK36-F1
#
_cell.length_a   1.000
_cell.length_b   1.000
_cell.length_c   1.000
_cell.angle_alpha   90.00
_cell.angle_beta   90.00
_cell.angle_gamma   90.00
#
_symmetry.space_group_name_H-M   'P 1'
#
loop_
_entity.id
_entity.type
_entity.pdbx_description
1 polymer ?
#
loop_
_entity_poly.entity_id
_entity_poly.type
_entity_poly.pdbx_seq_one_letter_code
_entity_poly.pdbx_strand_id
1 'polypeptide(L)' 'VASIARSDLSVIGTWRDDIRIDQAAVKKYISGDYKANAGAHAGKDWGKFNINKEVINLCPTKCMWMEGDTLKIDNAECT' A
#
# COMPACT_ATOMS: atom_id res chain seq x y z
N VAL A 1 -13.29 0.44 16.64
CA VAL A 1 -14.57 -0.29 16.53
C VAL A 1 -14.72 -0.73 15.08
N ALA A 2 -14.93 -2.02 14.80
CA ALA A 2 -15.11 -2.53 13.43
C ALA A 2 -16.55 -2.22 12.97
N SER A 3 -16.73 -1.15 12.19
CA SER A 3 -18.05 -0.68 11.73
C SER A 3 -18.80 -1.79 10.98
N ILE A 4 -18.13 -2.43 10.03
CA ILE A 4 -18.69 -3.46 9.13
C ILE A 4 -19.32 -4.67 9.87
N ALA A 5 -18.74 -5.08 11.00
CA ALA A 5 -19.09 -6.34 11.65
C ALA A 5 -20.07 -6.17 12.82
N ARG A 6 -20.40 -4.94 13.22
CA ARG A 6 -21.07 -4.64 14.50
C ARG A 6 -22.15 -3.56 14.40
N SER A 7 -22.70 -3.34 13.21
CA SER A 7 -23.81 -2.42 12.99
C SER A 7 -24.78 -2.98 11.97
N ASP A 8 -26.07 -2.72 12.16
CA ASP A 8 -27.14 -3.09 11.21
C ASP A 8 -26.98 -2.36 9.86
N LEU A 9 -26.40 -1.15 9.89
CA LEU A 9 -26.04 -0.37 8.70
C LEU A 9 -24.70 0.33 8.90
N SER A 10 -23.71 -0.04 8.08
CA SER A 10 -22.37 0.55 8.09
C SER A 10 -22.17 1.57 6.99
N VAL A 11 -21.72 2.77 7.35
CA VAL A 11 -21.22 3.76 6.40
C VAL A 11 -19.70 3.82 6.53
N ILE A 12 -19.00 3.41 5.47
CA ILE A 12 -17.53 3.35 5.43
C ILE A 12 -17.07 4.16 4.22
N GLY A 13 -16.33 5.24 4.48
CA GLY A 13 -15.85 6.14 3.44
C GLY A 13 -14.87 5.47 2.49
N THR A 14 -14.92 5.87 1.23
CA THR A 14 -13.97 5.51 0.17
C THR A 14 -13.73 6.72 -0.74
N TRP A 15 -12.91 6.56 -1.76
CA TRP A 15 -12.66 7.54 -2.82
C TRP A 15 -13.08 6.96 -4.18
N ARG A 16 -13.07 7.79 -5.22
CA ARG A 16 -13.41 7.39 -6.60
C ARG A 16 -12.41 7.87 -7.65
N ASP A 17 -11.49 8.74 -7.25
CA ASP A 17 -10.39 9.26 -8.07
C ASP A 17 -9.12 8.43 -7.91
N ASP A 18 -8.03 8.90 -8.52
CA ASP A 18 -6.76 8.18 -8.54
C ASP A 18 -6.02 8.25 -7.20
N ILE A 19 -5.38 7.15 -6.80
CA ILE A 19 -4.42 7.15 -5.70
C ILE A 19 -3.26 8.08 -6.07
N ARG A 20 -2.99 9.05 -5.19
CA ARG A 20 -1.89 10.01 -5.34
C ARG A 20 -0.56 9.35 -4.97
N ILE A 21 0.40 9.35 -5.88
CA ILE A 21 1.71 8.71 -5.69
C ILE A 21 2.83 9.77 -5.69
N ASP A 22 3.53 9.91 -4.56
CA ASP A 22 4.78 10.64 -4.48
C ASP A 22 5.96 9.68 -4.76
N GLN A 23 6.52 9.76 -5.96
CA GLN A 23 7.63 8.91 -6.38
C GLN A 23 8.91 9.14 -5.57
N ALA A 24 9.13 10.35 -5.03
CA ALA A 24 10.28 10.62 -4.17
C ALA A 24 10.14 9.89 -2.83
N ALA A 25 8.92 9.82 -2.28
CA ALA A 25 8.63 9.04 -1.08
C ALA A 25 8.75 7.54 -1.34
N VAL A 26 8.28 7.03 -2.49
CA VAL A 26 8.44 5.61 -2.86
C VAL A 26 9.92 5.20 -2.84
N LYS A 27 10.81 6.02 -3.41
CA LYS A 27 12.25 5.76 -3.39
C LYS A 27 12.81 5.70 -1.97
N LYS A 28 12.34 6.55 -1.06
CA LYS A 28 12.74 6.53 0.37
C LYS A 28 12.29 5.26 1.09
N TYR A 29 11.16 4.65 0.72
CA TYR A 29 10.78 3.33 1.23
C TYR A 29 11.72 2.24 0.71
N ILE A 30 12.05 2.25 -0.58
CA ILE A 30 12.94 1.27 -1.22
C ILE A 30 14.39 1.38 -0.70
N SER A 31 14.88 2.61 -0.45
CA SER A 31 16.20 2.84 0.16
C SER A 31 16.24 2.35 1.62
N GLY A 32 15.11 2.45 2.34
CA GLY A 32 14.96 2.08 3.74
C GLY A 32 14.94 3.26 4.70
N ASP A 33 14.91 4.50 4.18
CA ASP A 33 14.80 5.73 4.97
C ASP A 33 13.42 5.82 5.64
N TYR A 34 12.37 5.33 4.97
CA TYR A 34 11.04 5.18 5.55
C TYR A 34 10.76 3.73 5.95
N LYS A 35 10.27 3.55 7.19
CA LYS A 35 9.87 2.24 7.71
C LYS A 35 8.52 1.82 7.14
N ALA A 36 8.45 0.61 6.59
CA ALA A 36 7.21 0.03 6.08
C ALA A 36 6.12 -0.02 7.16
N ASN A 37 4.87 0.19 6.76
CA ASN A 37 3.69 0.20 7.64
C ASN A 37 3.89 1.05 8.92
N ALA A 38 4.49 2.23 8.76
CA ALA A 38 4.82 3.16 9.84
C ALA A 38 5.61 2.54 11.01
N GLY A 39 6.38 1.47 10.77
CA GLY A 39 7.16 0.79 11.81
C GLY A 39 6.37 -0.19 12.68
N ALA A 40 5.14 -0.55 12.32
CA ALA A 40 4.31 -1.49 13.09
C ALA A 40 5.00 -2.85 13.38
N HIS A 41 5.96 -3.24 12.54
CA HIS A 41 6.68 -4.51 12.63
C HIS A 41 8.12 -4.38 13.15
N ALA A 42 8.51 -3.24 13.73
CA ALA A 42 9.88 -2.99 14.20
C ALA A 42 10.36 -3.91 15.34
N GLY A 43 9.44 -4.63 16.01
CA GLY A 43 9.77 -5.54 17.11
C GLY A 43 10.40 -6.88 16.71
N LYS A 44 10.54 -7.16 15.41
CA LYS A 44 11.21 -8.35 14.89
C LYS A 44 11.97 -7.99 13.61
N ASP A 45 13.06 -8.69 13.34
CA ASP A 45 13.76 -8.58 12.06
C ASP A 45 12.99 -9.34 10.97
N TRP A 46 12.49 -8.60 9.99
CA TRP A 46 11.79 -9.11 8.80
C TRP A 46 12.63 -8.96 7.52
N GLY A 47 13.87 -8.45 7.64
CA GLY A 47 14.71 -8.07 6.52
C GLY A 47 14.42 -6.68 5.98
N LYS A 48 15.14 -6.31 4.91
CA LYS A 48 14.94 -5.03 4.20
C LYS A 48 13.61 -5.04 3.46
N PHE A 49 12.92 -3.89 3.49
CA PHE A 49 11.68 -3.69 2.73
C PHE A 49 11.85 -4.10 1.26
N ASN A 50 10.90 -4.90 0.76
CA ASN A 50 10.84 -5.33 -0.62
C ASN A 50 9.46 -5.00 -1.21
N ILE A 51 9.40 -3.95 -2.04
CA ILE A 51 8.14 -3.45 -2.63
C ILE A 51 7.40 -4.52 -3.45
N ASN A 52 8.12 -5.45 -4.08
CA ASN A 52 7.49 -6.53 -4.83
C ASN A 52 6.80 -7.52 -3.88
N LYS A 53 7.49 -7.96 -2.82
CA LYS A 53 6.95 -8.95 -1.87
C LYS A 53 5.87 -8.38 -0.95
N GLU A 54 6.00 -7.13 -0.56
CA GLU A 54 5.20 -6.53 0.52
C GLU A 54 4.08 -5.62 0.01
N VAL A 55 4.08 -5.24 -1.27
CA VAL A 55 3.03 -4.38 -1.86
C VAL A 55 2.48 -4.99 -3.14
N ILE A 56 3.30 -5.08 -4.20
CA ILE A 56 2.81 -5.45 -5.55
C ILE A 56 2.23 -6.86 -5.58
N ASN A 57 2.94 -7.84 -5.02
CA ASN A 57 2.46 -9.22 -4.98
C ASN A 57 1.32 -9.44 -3.99
N LEU A 58 1.04 -8.47 -3.11
CA LEU A 58 -0.06 -8.54 -2.14
C LEU A 58 -1.29 -7.73 -2.57
N CYS A 59 -1.16 -6.83 -3.56
CA CYS A 59 -2.30 -6.15 -4.18
C CYS A 59 -3.33 -7.20 -4.64
N PRO A 60 -4.60 -7.15 -4.19
CA PRO A 60 -5.58 -8.20 -4.48
C PRO A 60 -5.87 -8.35 -5.97
N THR A 61 -6.03 -7.21 -6.67
CA THR A 61 -6.35 -7.17 -8.10
C THR A 61 -5.12 -7.15 -9.01
N LYS A 62 -3.92 -7.12 -8.43
CA LYS A 62 -2.63 -7.05 -9.16
C LYS A 62 -2.54 -5.86 -10.13
N CYS A 63 -3.24 -4.77 -9.82
CA CYS A 63 -3.25 -3.54 -10.62
C CYS A 63 -2.00 -2.64 -10.44
N MET A 64 -1.00 -3.08 -9.66
CA MET A 64 0.21 -2.31 -9.36
C MET A 64 1.44 -2.94 -10.01
N TRP A 65 2.37 -2.11 -10.49
CA TRP A 65 3.66 -2.59 -11.00
C TRP A 65 4.76 -1.51 -10.90
N MET A 66 6.01 -1.94 -11.01
CA MET A 66 7.15 -1.03 -11.19
C MET A 66 7.48 -0.90 -12.68
N GLU A 67 7.54 0.34 -13.16
CA GLU A 67 8.11 0.69 -14.46
C GLU A 67 9.47 1.37 -14.22
N GLY A 68 10.53 0.58 -14.25
CA GLY A 68 11.85 1.00 -13.76
C GLY A 68 11.77 1.37 -12.27
N ASP A 69 12.06 2.63 -11.94
CA ASP A 69 12.00 3.16 -10.57
C ASP A 69 10.66 3.84 -10.23
N THR A 70 9.66 3.74 -11.11
CA THR A 70 8.36 4.42 -10.95
C THR A 70 7.29 3.41 -10.57
N LEU A 71 6.59 3.65 -9.46
CA LEU A 71 5.42 2.85 -9.10
C LEU A 71 4.20 3.33 -9.89
N LYS A 72 3.50 2.39 -10.53
CA LYS A 72 2.27 2.61 -11.27
C LYS A 72 1.12 1.82 -10.66
N ILE A 73 -0.09 2.37 -10.78
CA ILE A 73 -1.34 1.77 -10.33
C ILE A 73 -2.37 2.00 -11.43
N ASP A 74 -3.06 0.95 -11.84
CA ASP A 74 -4.28 1.05 -12.63
C ASP A 74 -5.48 1.22 -11.68
N ASN A 75 -5.89 2.47 -11.44
CA ASN A 75 -6.95 2.78 -10.48
C ASN A 75 -8.32 2.24 -10.91
N ALA A 76 -8.54 2.00 -12.21
CA ALA A 76 -9.80 1.44 -12.69
C ALA A 76 -10.04 0.02 -12.16
N GLU A 77 -8.95 -0.71 -11.89
CA GLU A 77 -8.96 -2.08 -11.40
C GLU A 77 -8.63 -2.17 -9.89
N CYS A 78 -8.68 -1.06 -9.15
CA CYS A 78 -8.38 -1.02 -7.71
C CYS A 78 -9.65 -1.26 -6.87
N THR A 79 -9.58 -2.19 -5.90
CA THR A 79 -10.69 -2.53 -4.96
C THR A 79 -10.20 -2.64 -3.53
#